data_AF-A0A5Q4T9V0-F1
#
_entry.id   AF-A0A5Q4T9V0-F1
#
_cell.length_a   1.000
_cell.length_b   1.000
_cell.length_c   1.000
_cell.angle_alpha   90.00
_cell.angle_beta   90.00
_cell.angle_gamma   90.00
#
_symmetry.space_group_name_H-M   'P 1'
#
loop_
_entity.id
_entity.type
_entity.pdbx_description
1 polymer ?
#
loop_
_entity_poly.entity_id
_entity_poly.type
_entity_poly.pdbx_seq_one_letter_code
_entity_poly.pdbx_strand_id
1 'polypeptide(L)' 'MVWPMPEAEPERESETDTERRRRRAQFLRELNEAKALRDRVQPRRARAARMRQQMRMRTFRW' A
#
# COMPACT_ATOMS: atom_id res chain seq x y z
N MET A 1 19.01 9.99 -27.24
CA MET A 1 18.82 8.83 -26.33
C MET A 1 17.36 8.41 -26.45
N VAL A 2 17.07 7.43 -27.31
CA VAL A 2 15.71 6.89 -27.48
C VAL A 2 15.50 5.89 -26.36
N TRP A 3 14.59 6.19 -25.44
CA TRP A 3 14.18 5.24 -24.43
C TRP A 3 13.25 4.22 -25.10
N PRO A 4 13.54 2.91 -25.07
CA PRO A 4 12.64 1.91 -25.63
C PRO A 4 11.35 1.95 -24.81
N MET A 5 10.24 2.30 -25.46
CA MET A 5 8.92 2.12 -24.84
C MET A 5 8.65 0.62 -24.82
N PRO A 6 8.31 0.02 -23.67
CA PRO A 6 7.84 -1.35 -23.66
C PRO A 6 6.59 -1.40 -24.54
N GLU A 7 6.63 -2.21 -25.60
CA GLU A 7 5.45 -2.56 -26.38
C GLU A 7 4.36 -2.97 -25.41
N ALA A 8 3.24 -2.24 -25.46
CA ALA A 8 2.13 -2.45 -24.56
C ALA A 8 1.50 -3.80 -24.90
N GLU A 9 1.97 -4.84 -24.23
CA GLU A 9 1.40 -6.19 -24.24
C GLU A 9 -0.11 -6.09 -23.96
N PRO A 10 -0.99 -6.46 -24.93
CA PRO A 10 -2.44 -6.32 -24.82
C PRO A 10 -3.06 -7.22 -23.75
N GLU A 11 -2.29 -8.12 -23.13
CA GLU A 11 -2.75 -9.04 -22.09
C GLU A 11 -3.12 -8.35 -20.76
N ARG A 12 -2.67 -7.09 -20.53
CA ARG A 12 -3.04 -6.33 -19.33
C ARG A 12 -4.38 -5.61 -19.43
N GLU A 13 -4.97 -5.53 -20.62
CA GLU A 13 -6.16 -4.70 -20.86
C GLU A 13 -7.48 -5.39 -20.47
N SER A 14 -7.48 -6.71 -20.30
CA SER A 14 -8.68 -7.52 -19.99
C SER A 14 -8.73 -8.07 -18.57
N GLU A 15 -7.97 -7.50 -17.63
CA GLU A 15 -8.11 -7.89 -16.22
C GLU A 15 -9.48 -7.47 -15.69
N THR A 16 -10.30 -8.47 -15.39
CA THR A 16 -11.61 -8.26 -14.82
C THR A 16 -11.47 -7.49 -13.50
N ASP A 17 -12.42 -6.61 -13.23
CA ASP A 17 -12.45 -5.81 -12.01
C ASP A 17 -12.36 -6.69 -10.73
N THR A 18 -12.84 -7.93 -10.81
CA THR A 18 -12.69 -8.97 -9.78
C THR A 18 -11.22 -9.37 -9.54
N GLU A 19 -10.44 -9.63 -10.59
CA GLU A 19 -9.03 -10.01 -10.47
C GLU A 19 -8.15 -8.85 -9.97
N ARG A 20 -8.47 -7.62 -10.40
CA ARG A 20 -7.84 -6.40 -9.87
C ARG A 20 -8.07 -6.25 -8.37
N ARG A 21 -9.30 -6.46 -7.90
CA ARG A 21 -9.60 -6.45 -6.46
C ARG A 21 -8.87 -7.56 -5.71
N ARG A 22 -8.79 -8.77 -6.27
CA ARG A 22 -8.07 -9.90 -5.65
C ARG A 22 -6.59 -9.60 -5.46
N ARG A 23 -5.89 -9.12 -6.49
CA ARG A 23 -4.47 -8.72 -6.39
C ARG A 23 -4.28 -7.55 -5.45
N ARG A 24 -5.17 -6.55 -5.49
CA ARG A 24 -5.14 -5.44 -4.54
C ARG A 24 -5.29 -5.93 -3.10
N ALA A 25 -6.20 -6.85 -2.83
CA ALA A 25 -6.38 -7.42 -1.49
C ALA A 25 -5.14 -8.20 -1.02
N GLN A 26 -4.51 -8.98 -1.90
CA GLN A 26 -3.24 -9.66 -1.62
C GLN A 26 -2.14 -8.65 -1.27
N PHE A 27 -1.93 -7.66 -2.15
CA PHE A 27 -0.94 -6.61 -1.93
C PHE A 27 -1.15 -5.83 -0.63
N LEU A 28 -2.40 -5.47 -0.30
CA LEU A 28 -2.70 -4.77 0.94
C LEU A 28 -2.40 -5.63 2.18
N ARG A 29 -2.55 -6.96 2.10
CA ARG A 29 -2.16 -7.87 3.19
C ARG A 29 -0.64 -7.86 3.36
N GLU A 30 0.11 -8.09 2.29
CA GLU A 30 1.58 -8.10 2.31
C GLU A 30 2.15 -6.75 2.78
N LEU A 31 1.58 -5.64 2.31
CA LEU A 31 1.96 -4.30 2.74
C LEU A 31 1.73 -4.08 4.24
N ASN A 32 0.64 -4.60 4.79
CA ASN A 32 0.37 -4.52 6.22
C ASN A 32 1.32 -5.40 7.03
N GLU A 33 1.66 -6.59 6.53
CA GLU A 33 2.64 -7.48 7.17
C GLU A 33 4.02 -6.84 7.22
N ALA A 34 4.49 -6.27 6.11
CA ALA A 34 5.76 -5.54 6.05
C ALA A 34 5.81 -4.36 7.01
N LYS A 35 4.70 -3.60 7.13
CA LYS A 35 4.58 -2.53 8.13
C LYS A 35 4.68 -3.06 9.57
N ALA A 36 4.02 -4.18 9.87
CA ALA A 36 4.08 -4.79 11.20
C ALA A 36 5.49 -5.26 11.57
N LEU A 37 6.24 -5.83 10.60
CA LEU A 37 7.65 -6.17 10.80
C LEU A 37 8.50 -4.94 11.11
N ARG A 38 8.32 -3.85 10.34
CA ARG A 38 9.02 -2.59 10.58
C ARG A 38 8.72 -2.01 11.96
N ASP A 39 7.47 -2.11 12.43
CA ASP A 39 7.05 -1.65 13.74
C ASP A 39 7.76 -2.40 14.89
N ARG A 40 8.03 -3.70 14.71
CA ARG A 40 8.82 -4.51 15.66
C ARG A 40 10.27 -4.04 15.72
N VAL A 41 10.87 -3.75 14.58
CA VAL A 41 12.28 -3.33 14.47
C VAL A 41 12.49 -1.90 14.99
N GLN A 42 11.46 -1.04 14.95
CA GLN A 42 11.60 0.38 15.29
C GLN A 42 10.49 0.86 16.26
N PRO A 43 10.50 0.41 17.52
CA PRO A 43 9.41 0.64 18.47
C PRO A 43 9.14 2.12 18.73
N ARG A 44 10.17 2.98 18.73
CA ARG A 44 10.01 4.43 18.91
C ARG A 44 9.24 5.06 17.76
N ARG A 45 9.56 4.71 16.51
CA ARG A 45 8.88 5.25 15.32
C ARG A 45 7.44 4.76 15.23
N ALA A 46 7.21 3.49 15.57
CA ALA A 46 5.88 2.90 15.65
C ALA A 46 4.98 3.63 16.67
N ARG A 47 5.47 3.85 17.90
CA ARG A 47 4.72 4.58 18.94
C ARG A 47 4.38 6.00 18.50
N ALA A 48 5.34 6.72 17.91
CA ALA A 48 5.11 8.08 17.42
C ALA A 48 4.08 8.12 16.27
N ALA A 49 4.12 7.15 15.36
CA ALA A 49 3.14 7.04 14.28
C ALA A 49 1.72 6.80 14.81
N ARG A 50 1.55 5.91 15.80
CA ARG A 50 0.26 5.66 16.45
C ARG A 50 -0.29 6.90 17.13
N MET A 51 0.55 7.64 17.86
CA MET A 51 0.14 8.88 18.53
C MET A 51 -0.30 9.93 17.51
N ARG A 52 0.44 10.11 16.41
CA ARG A 52 0.04 11.02 15.33
C ARG A 52 -1.29 10.61 14.69
N GLN A 53 -1.50 9.32 14.47
CA GLN A 53 -2.77 8.81 13.94
C GLN A 53 -3.92 9.14 14.89
N GLN A 54 -3.78 8.87 16.19
CA GLN A 54 -4.80 9.21 17.18
C GLN A 54 -5.10 10.71 17.21
N MET A 55 -4.07 11.57 17.20
CA MET A 55 -4.26 13.01 17.17
C MET A 55 -4.99 13.47 15.90
N ARG A 56 -4.63 12.91 14.74
CA ARG A 56 -5.36 13.19 13.49
C ARG A 56 -6.81 12.77 13.58
N MET A 57 -7.10 11.57 14.09
CA MET A 57 -8.47 11.06 14.24
C MET A 57 -9.28 11.91 15.22
N ARG A 58 -8.66 12.40 16.29
CA ARG A 58 -9.31 13.24 17.31
C ARG A 58 -9.85 14.55 16.73
N THR A 59 -9.15 15.14 15.77
CA THR A 59 -9.52 16.45 15.19
C THR A 59 -10.00 16.35 13.75
N PHE A 60 -10.23 15.13 13.24
CA PHE A 60 -10.71 14.94 11.89
C PHE A 60 -12.15 15.42 11.76
N ARG A 61 -12.44 16.22 10.73
CA ARG A 61 -13.77 16.76 10.42
C ARG A 61 -14.03 16.56 8.92
N TRP A 62 -15.25 16.13 8.59
CA TRP A 62 -15.64 15.61 7.27
C TRP A 62 -15.59 16.68 6.18
#